data_AF-G2PGV6-F1
#
_entry.id   AF-G2PGV6-F1
#
_cell.length_a   1.000
_cell.length_b   1.000
_cell.length_c   1.000
_cell.angle_alpha   90.00
_cell.angle_beta   90.00
_cell.angle_gamma   90.00
#
_symmetry.space_group_name_H-M   'P 1'
#
loop_
_entity.id
_entity.type
_entity.pdbx_description
1 polymer ?
#
loop_
_entity_poly.entity_id
_entity_poly.type
_entity_poly.pdbx_seq_one_letter_code
_entity_poly.pdbx_strand_id
1 'polypeptide(L)'
;MVLALFNRTRHASAEPPAVEPWPETGETWMPEGVTVIERHWNQAMSAIVLVYSADASSYHHVVACLGCHFSAVQDPDSAYSSGLKLTDANRIATQHATGCRALSRAIPDRPDDDSARDQLRKWALTWQRRADKVQIMVSNFDRHRLALQRSNQWIEAELQQLAVDRPDVFAVQRSEYDHTTFYYYVLSAPES
;
A
#
# COMPACT_ATOMS: atom_id res chain seq x y z
N MET A 1 -10.47 5.77 -77.10
CA MET A 1 -9.85 5.23 -75.88
C MET A 1 -8.94 6.30 -75.30
N VAL A 2 -9.33 6.92 -74.18
CA VAL A 2 -8.54 7.95 -73.49
C VAL A 2 -8.38 7.48 -72.05
N LEU A 3 -7.15 7.18 -71.64
CA LEU A 3 -6.82 6.81 -70.26
C LEU A 3 -6.79 8.07 -69.40
N ALA A 4 -7.75 8.19 -68.48
CA ALA A 4 -7.74 9.21 -67.44
C ALA A 4 -6.78 8.79 -66.32
N LEU A 5 -5.72 9.58 -66.12
CA LEU A 5 -4.83 9.47 -64.96
C LEU A 5 -5.52 10.09 -63.73
N PHE A 6 -5.92 9.25 -62.78
CA PHE A 6 -6.39 9.70 -61.47
C PHE A 6 -5.20 10.19 -60.64
N ASN A 7 -5.08 11.52 -60.49
CA ASN A 7 -4.26 12.12 -59.46
C ASN A 7 -4.87 11.80 -58.08
N ARG A 8 -4.24 10.89 -57.33
CA ARG A 8 -4.50 10.73 -55.90
C ARG A 8 -3.92 11.93 -55.16
N THR A 9 -4.77 12.88 -54.80
CA THR A 9 -4.50 13.88 -53.78
C THR A 9 -4.15 13.14 -52.48
N ARG A 10 -2.90 13.26 -52.00
CA ARG A 10 -2.56 12.81 -50.64
C ARG A 10 -3.34 13.71 -49.68
N HIS A 11 -4.32 13.16 -48.99
CA HIS A 11 -4.87 13.81 -47.81
C HIS A 11 -3.71 14.07 -46.84
N ALA A 12 -3.59 15.33 -46.42
CA ALA A 12 -2.70 15.71 -45.34
C ALA A 12 -2.96 14.77 -44.15
N SER A 13 -1.88 14.21 -43.60
CA SER A 13 -1.93 13.40 -42.39
C SER A 13 -2.70 14.20 -41.34
N ALA A 14 -3.82 13.66 -40.85
CA ALA A 14 -4.48 14.21 -39.69
C ALA A 14 -3.42 14.32 -38.59
N GLU A 15 -3.31 15.50 -38.00
CA GLU A 15 -2.52 15.73 -36.80
C GLU A 15 -2.96 14.67 -35.78
N PRO A 16 -2.02 13.91 -35.17
CA PRO A 16 -2.39 12.93 -34.15
C PRO A 16 -3.21 13.66 -33.09
N PRO A 17 -4.35 13.09 -32.63
CA PRO A 17 -5.11 13.72 -31.57
C PRO A 17 -4.17 14.01 -30.40
N ALA A 18 -4.30 15.20 -29.82
CA ALA A 18 -3.53 15.59 -28.65
C ALA A 18 -3.56 14.43 -27.65
N VAL A 19 -2.37 13.91 -27.31
CA VAL A 19 -2.21 12.87 -26.31
C VAL A 19 -2.90 13.39 -25.06
N GLU A 20 -4.05 12.82 -24.70
CA GLU A 20 -4.66 13.08 -23.40
C GLU A 20 -3.56 12.90 -22.35
N PRO A 21 -3.39 13.84 -21.40
CA PRO A 21 -2.40 13.67 -20.35
C PRO A 21 -2.72 12.34 -19.67
N TRP A 22 -1.81 11.37 -19.85
CA TRP A 22 -1.91 10.09 -19.18
C TRP A 22 -2.17 10.39 -17.70
N PRO A 23 -3.23 9.81 -17.08
CA PRO A 23 -3.43 10.00 -15.64
C PRO A 23 -2.14 9.56 -14.98
N GLU A 24 -1.54 10.40 -14.12
CA GLU A 24 -0.24 10.16 -13.52
C GLU A 24 -0.12 8.68 -13.16
N THR A 25 0.70 7.94 -13.91
CA THR A 25 0.59 6.48 -14.01
C THR A 25 1.26 5.82 -12.81
N GLY A 26 1.02 6.31 -11.59
CA GLY A 26 1.73 5.91 -10.38
C GLY A 26 3.26 6.02 -10.45
N GLU A 27 3.81 6.52 -11.57
CA GLU A 27 5.22 6.37 -11.94
C GLU A 27 6.09 7.23 -11.04
N THR A 28 5.62 8.43 -10.74
CA THR A 28 6.24 9.40 -9.84
C THR A 28 5.61 9.41 -8.45
N TRP A 29 4.51 8.67 -8.24
CA TRP A 29 3.78 8.71 -6.99
C TRP A 29 4.55 8.07 -5.85
N MET A 30 4.79 8.87 -4.81
CA MET A 30 5.44 8.49 -3.57
C MET A 30 4.54 8.91 -2.41
N PRO A 31 3.64 8.02 -1.93
CA PRO A 31 2.77 8.36 -0.83
C PRO A 31 3.58 8.53 0.46
N GLU A 32 3.09 9.37 1.37
CA GLU A 32 3.75 9.56 2.65
C GLU A 32 3.86 8.23 3.41
N GLY A 33 5.00 8.02 4.06
CA GLY A 33 5.22 6.87 4.93
C GLY A 33 5.52 5.57 4.17
N VAL A 34 5.75 5.66 2.86
CA VAL A 34 6.35 4.56 2.09
C VAL A 34 7.48 5.06 1.20
N THR A 35 8.40 4.15 0.94
CA THR A 35 9.38 4.27 -0.14
C THR A 35 9.01 3.25 -1.21
N VAL A 36 8.57 3.70 -2.39
CA VAL A 36 8.34 2.78 -3.52
C VAL A 36 9.69 2.43 -4.14
N ILE A 37 10.00 1.14 -4.15
CA ILE A 37 11.30 0.59 -4.57
C ILE A 37 11.23 0.16 -6.03
N GLU A 38 10.19 -0.60 -6.37
CA GLU A 38 9.99 -1.13 -7.73
C GLU A 38 8.54 -0.98 -8.16
N ARG A 39 8.33 -0.87 -9.48
CA ARG A 39 7.01 -0.81 -10.08
C ARG A 39 6.92 -1.86 -11.19
N HIS A 40 5.93 -2.73 -11.09
CA HIS A 40 5.68 -3.81 -12.05
C HIS A 40 4.41 -3.52 -12.82
N TRP A 41 4.52 -3.44 -14.14
CA TRP A 41 3.47 -2.95 -15.02
C TRP A 41 3.07 -4.03 -16.00
N ASN A 42 1.77 -4.17 -16.23
CA ASN A 42 1.25 -4.92 -17.37
C ASN A 42 0.81 -3.95 -18.47
N GLN A 43 1.65 -3.76 -19.48
CA GLN A 43 1.39 -2.85 -20.59
C GLN A 43 0.06 -3.13 -21.31
N ALA A 44 -0.43 -4.38 -21.31
CA ALA A 44 -1.66 -4.76 -21.98
C ALA A 44 -2.94 -4.45 -21.17
N MET A 45 -2.84 -4.41 -19.84
CA MET A 45 -4.01 -4.33 -18.93
C MET A 45 -3.95 -3.13 -17.96
N SER A 46 -2.87 -2.32 -18.04
CA SER A 46 -2.60 -1.16 -17.18
C SER A 46 -2.56 -1.45 -15.68
N ALA A 47 -2.39 -2.71 -15.25
CA ALA A 47 -2.24 -3.01 -13.84
C ALA A 47 -0.87 -2.53 -13.33
N ILE A 48 -0.89 -1.74 -12.25
CA ILE A 48 0.31 -1.26 -11.57
C ILE A 48 0.43 -2.00 -10.23
N VAL A 49 1.56 -2.67 -10.04
CA VAL A 49 1.90 -3.36 -8.79
C VAL A 49 3.16 -2.73 -8.22
N LEU A 50 3.07 -2.26 -6.99
CA LEU A 50 4.15 -1.61 -6.28
C LEU A 50 4.85 -2.60 -5.36
N VAL A 51 6.17 -2.51 -5.33
CA VAL A 51 7.00 -3.04 -4.23
C VAL A 51 7.47 -1.83 -3.43
N TYR A 52 7.16 -1.80 -2.15
CA TYR A 52 7.51 -0.67 -1.28
C TYR A 52 8.00 -1.14 0.09
N SER A 53 8.66 -0.25 0.83
CA SER A 53 8.92 -0.41 2.26
C SER A 53 8.25 0.72 3.05
N ALA A 54 7.87 0.45 4.29
CA ALA A 54 7.32 1.46 5.23
C ALA A 54 8.42 2.19 6.02
N ASP A 55 9.66 1.72 5.91
CA ASP A 55 10.83 2.25 6.58
C ASP A 55 12.03 2.11 5.63
N ALA A 56 12.87 3.14 5.58
CA ALA A 56 14.09 3.16 4.78
C ALA A 56 15.13 2.13 5.28
N SER A 57 15.05 1.72 6.55
CA SER A 57 15.95 0.76 7.18
C SER A 57 15.41 -0.68 7.20
N SER A 58 14.17 -0.90 6.74
CA SER A 58 13.56 -2.22 6.73
C SER A 58 14.06 -3.09 5.58
N TYR A 59 14.50 -4.31 5.91
CA TYR A 59 14.80 -5.37 4.94
C TYR A 59 13.54 -6.08 4.42
N HIS A 60 12.36 -5.66 4.88
CA HIS A 60 11.08 -6.24 4.53
C HIS A 60 10.31 -5.33 3.59
N HIS A 61 9.78 -5.93 2.55
CA HIS A 61 9.01 -5.26 1.52
C HIS A 61 7.54 -5.68 1.56
N VAL A 62 6.71 -4.83 0.98
CA VAL A 62 5.30 -5.08 0.78
C VAL A 62 5.00 -4.97 -0.70
N VAL A 63 4.16 -5.88 -1.19
CA VAL A 63 3.63 -5.83 -2.55
C VAL A 63 2.17 -5.43 -2.49
N ALA A 64 1.75 -4.46 -3.30
CA ALA A 64 0.35 -4.10 -3.43
C ALA A 64 -0.01 -3.70 -4.87
N CYS A 65 -1.21 -4.05 -5.29
CA CYS A 65 -1.74 -3.63 -6.59
C CYS A 65 -2.60 -2.37 -6.43
N LEU A 66 -2.41 -1.37 -7.29
CA LEU A 66 -3.26 -0.16 -7.31
C LEU A 66 -4.61 -0.41 -7.99
N GLY A 67 -4.72 -1.43 -8.84
CA GLY A 67 -5.95 -1.77 -9.55
C GLY A 67 -6.94 -2.61 -8.74
N CYS A 68 -6.49 -3.35 -7.72
CA CYS A 68 -7.30 -4.31 -6.97
C CYS A 68 -6.90 -4.40 -5.49
N HIS A 69 -7.56 -5.26 -4.71
CA HIS A 69 -7.30 -5.41 -3.27
C HIS A 69 -6.13 -6.35 -2.95
N PHE A 70 -5.28 -6.70 -3.92
CA PHE A 70 -4.14 -7.58 -3.71
C PHE A 70 -3.06 -6.87 -2.88
N SER A 71 -2.63 -7.54 -1.81
CA SER A 71 -1.51 -7.13 -0.97
C SER A 71 -0.77 -8.35 -0.43
N ALA A 72 0.56 -8.32 -0.37
CA ALA A 72 1.38 -9.37 0.22
C ALA A 72 2.50 -8.77 1.09
N VAL A 73 2.67 -9.31 2.29
CA VAL A 73 3.74 -8.97 3.25
C VAL A 73 4.61 -10.17 3.61
N GLN A 74 4.22 -11.35 3.16
CA GLN A 74 4.89 -12.63 3.37
C GLN A 74 4.81 -13.45 2.10
N ASP A 75 5.80 -14.32 1.89
CA ASP A 75 5.80 -15.27 0.78
C ASP A 75 4.85 -16.43 1.14
N PRO A 76 3.80 -16.70 0.35
CA PRO A 76 2.88 -17.81 0.62
C PRO A 76 3.57 -19.18 0.57
N ASP A 77 4.69 -19.29 -0.14
CA ASP A 77 5.42 -20.54 -0.31
C ASP A 77 6.50 -20.74 0.77
N SER A 78 6.73 -19.75 1.65
CA SER A 78 7.74 -19.84 2.70
C SER A 78 7.19 -20.52 3.95
N ALA A 79 7.93 -21.53 4.44
CA ALA A 79 7.64 -22.19 5.71
C ALA A 79 7.86 -21.29 6.95
N TYR A 80 8.58 -20.18 6.81
CA TYR A 80 8.90 -19.26 7.91
C TYR A 80 8.51 -17.82 7.56
N SER A 81 7.80 -17.14 8.46
CA SER A 81 7.40 -15.74 8.30
C SER A 81 8.55 -14.81 8.70
N SER A 82 9.36 -14.39 7.73
CA SER A 82 10.42 -13.39 7.94
C SER A 82 10.20 -12.13 7.08
N GLY A 83 8.95 -11.84 6.71
CA GLY A 83 8.61 -10.79 5.74
C GLY A 83 9.08 -11.14 4.31
N LEU A 84 8.82 -10.25 3.35
CA LEU A 84 9.29 -10.42 1.97
C LEU A 84 10.66 -9.76 1.78
N LYS A 85 11.63 -10.53 1.27
CA LYS A 85 12.87 -9.98 0.72
C LYS A 85 12.61 -9.37 -0.66
N LEU A 86 13.49 -8.49 -1.13
CA LEU A 86 13.30 -7.77 -2.40
C LEU A 86 13.10 -8.72 -3.58
N THR A 87 13.90 -9.79 -3.64
CA THR A 87 13.79 -10.82 -4.70
C THR A 87 12.42 -11.48 -4.72
N ASP A 88 11.89 -11.87 -3.56
CA ASP A 88 10.58 -12.53 -3.45
C ASP A 88 9.44 -11.55 -3.73
N ALA A 89 9.57 -10.31 -3.24
CA ALA A 89 8.61 -9.25 -3.52
C ALA A 89 8.52 -8.95 -5.02
N ASN A 90 9.67 -8.86 -5.71
CA ASN A 90 9.71 -8.64 -7.16
C ASN A 90 9.11 -9.80 -7.95
N ARG A 91 9.39 -11.05 -7.55
CA ARG A 91 8.77 -12.25 -8.14
C ARG A 91 7.25 -12.18 -8.01
N ILE A 92 6.73 -11.95 -6.80
CA ILE A 92 5.29 -11.87 -6.53
C ILE A 92 4.66 -10.72 -7.31
N ALA A 93 5.30 -9.55 -7.34
CA ALA A 93 4.82 -8.38 -8.06
C ALA A 93 4.73 -8.63 -9.57
N THR A 94 5.76 -9.26 -10.16
CA THR A 94 5.80 -9.62 -11.58
C THR A 94 4.69 -10.62 -11.93
N GLN A 95 4.56 -11.68 -11.12
CA GLN A 95 3.53 -12.70 -11.28
C GLN A 95 2.12 -12.09 -11.20
N HIS A 96 1.88 -11.22 -10.21
CA HIS A 96 0.59 -10.56 -10.06
C HIS A 96 0.33 -9.59 -11.22
N ALA A 97 1.29 -8.74 -11.60
CA ALA A 97 1.13 -7.79 -12.70
C ALA A 97 0.75 -8.52 -14.00
N THR A 98 1.45 -9.62 -14.31
CA THR A 98 1.21 -10.41 -15.52
C THR A 98 -0.19 -11.02 -15.57
N GLY A 99 -0.71 -11.49 -14.44
CA GLY A 99 -2.04 -12.14 -14.35
C GLY A 99 -3.21 -11.20 -14.05
N CYS A 100 -2.95 -10.01 -13.51
CA CYS A 100 -3.99 -9.09 -13.06
C CYS A 100 -4.70 -8.44 -14.25
N ARG A 101 -6.03 -8.48 -14.22
CA ARG A 101 -6.93 -7.87 -15.22
C ARG A 101 -7.66 -6.65 -14.69
N ALA A 102 -7.28 -6.16 -13.51
CA ALA A 102 -7.85 -4.94 -12.98
C ALA A 102 -7.32 -3.75 -13.78
N LEU A 103 -8.24 -2.87 -14.19
CA LEU A 103 -7.85 -1.60 -14.80
C LEU A 103 -7.05 -0.77 -13.80
N SER A 104 -6.12 0.05 -14.31
CA SER A 104 -5.50 1.08 -13.48
C SER A 104 -6.59 1.95 -12.88
N ARG A 105 -6.64 2.01 -11.54
CA ARG A 105 -7.45 2.99 -10.83
C ARG A 105 -6.67 4.30 -10.80
N ALA A 106 -7.40 5.40 -10.66
CA ALA A 106 -6.77 6.65 -10.25
C ALA A 106 -5.95 6.40 -8.97
N ILE A 107 -4.80 7.07 -8.89
CA ILE A 107 -3.98 7.05 -7.69
C ILE A 107 -4.86 7.48 -6.50
N PRO A 108 -4.83 6.75 -5.37
CA PRO A 108 -5.60 7.16 -4.19
C PRO A 108 -5.12 8.52 -3.67
N ASP A 109 -6.06 9.45 -3.50
CA ASP A 109 -5.80 10.69 -2.80
C ASP A 109 -5.32 10.42 -1.37
N ARG A 110 -4.48 11.30 -0.85
CA ARG A 110 -4.09 11.27 0.56
C ARG A 110 -5.32 11.56 1.41
N PRO A 111 -5.71 10.66 2.34
CA PRO A 111 -6.82 10.96 3.25
C PRO A 111 -6.46 12.11 4.19
N ASP A 112 -7.47 12.87 4.62
CA ASP A 112 -7.32 13.81 5.74
C ASP A 112 -6.95 13.07 7.04
N ASP A 113 -6.45 13.82 8.04
CA ASP A 113 -5.95 13.23 9.28
C ASP A 113 -7.05 12.54 10.10
N ASP A 114 -8.29 13.04 10.07
CA ASP A 114 -9.39 12.46 10.83
C ASP A 114 -9.82 11.12 10.21
N SER A 115 -9.97 11.08 8.89
CA SER A 115 -10.24 9.86 8.12
C SER A 115 -9.14 8.80 8.31
N ALA A 116 -7.87 9.21 8.29
CA ALA A 116 -6.74 8.31 8.51
C ALA A 116 -6.73 7.76 9.95
N ARG A 117 -7.02 8.61 10.94
CA ARG A 117 -7.08 8.25 12.35
C ARG A 117 -8.18 7.23 12.61
N ASP A 118 -9.37 7.46 12.07
CA ASP A 118 -10.51 6.55 12.22
C ASP A 118 -10.21 5.18 11.61
N GLN A 119 -9.59 5.13 10.43
CA GLN A 119 -9.16 3.88 9.80
C GLN A 119 -8.10 3.14 10.64
N LEU A 120 -7.09 3.86 11.12
CA LEU A 120 -6.04 3.28 11.97
C LEU A 120 -6.64 2.67 13.23
N ARG A 121 -7.49 3.42 13.94
CA ARG A 121 -8.18 2.96 15.16
C ARG A 121 -9.04 1.74 14.88
N LYS A 122 -9.81 1.76 13.79
CA LYS A 122 -10.62 0.61 13.39
C LYS A 122 -9.77 -0.63 13.19
N TRP A 123 -8.70 -0.55 12.40
CA TRP A 123 -7.80 -1.69 12.19
C TRP A 123 -7.12 -2.14 13.48
N ALA A 124 -6.59 -1.21 14.28
CA ALA A 124 -5.99 -1.51 15.59
C ALA A 124 -6.95 -2.36 16.45
N LEU A 125 -8.22 -1.98 16.51
CA LEU A 125 -9.22 -2.68 17.32
C LEU A 125 -9.72 -3.99 16.68
N THR A 126 -9.57 -4.20 15.36
CA THR A 126 -9.93 -5.50 14.75
C THR A 126 -9.07 -6.66 15.20
N TRP A 127 -7.87 -6.40 15.76
CA TRP A 127 -7.02 -7.45 16.34
C TRP A 127 -7.47 -7.89 17.73
N GLN A 128 -8.56 -7.34 18.26
CA GLN A 128 -9.19 -7.86 19.47
C GLN A 128 -9.61 -9.32 19.23
N ARG A 129 -8.85 -10.25 19.82
CA ARG A 129 -9.16 -11.69 19.85
C ARG A 129 -9.63 -12.06 21.25
N ARG A 130 -10.18 -13.27 21.41
CA ARG A 130 -10.54 -13.85 22.73
C ARG A 130 -9.36 -14.06 23.70
N ALA A 131 -8.14 -13.67 23.31
CA ALA A 131 -6.97 -13.76 24.17
C ALA A 131 -6.83 -12.46 24.96
N ASP A 132 -6.44 -12.57 26.23
CA ASP A 132 -6.50 -11.47 27.21
C ASP A 132 -5.77 -10.19 26.75
N LYS A 133 -4.67 -10.33 26.02
CA LYS A 133 -3.83 -9.22 25.55
C LYS A 133 -3.13 -9.56 24.23
N VAL A 134 -3.37 -8.79 23.18
CA VAL A 134 -2.74 -8.98 21.85
C VAL A 134 -1.76 -7.85 21.58
N GLN A 135 -0.48 -8.19 21.38
CA GLN A 135 0.53 -7.21 20.97
C GLN A 135 0.35 -6.81 19.50
N ILE A 136 0.38 -5.51 19.23
CA ILE A 136 0.42 -4.93 17.89
C ILE A 136 1.79 -4.28 17.68
N MET A 137 2.36 -4.53 16.51
CA MET A 137 3.55 -3.83 16.03
C MET A 137 3.15 -2.81 14.97
N VAL A 138 3.91 -1.71 14.85
CA VAL A 138 3.71 -0.72 13.78
C VAL A 138 3.79 -1.37 12.39
N SER A 139 4.62 -2.40 12.23
CA SER A 139 4.75 -3.19 11.00
C SER A 139 3.48 -3.96 10.62
N ASN A 140 2.56 -4.21 11.56
CA ASN A 140 1.25 -4.81 11.24
C ASN A 140 0.42 -3.92 10.30
N PHE A 141 0.72 -2.61 10.25
CA PHE A 141 0.06 -1.64 9.38
C PHE A 141 0.76 -1.49 8.02
N ASP A 142 1.86 -2.19 7.74
CA ASP A 142 2.64 -2.00 6.52
C ASP A 142 1.83 -2.31 5.25
N ARG A 143 0.94 -3.30 5.33
CA ARG A 143 -0.04 -3.63 4.27
C ARG A 143 -1.09 -2.53 4.03
N HIS A 144 -1.26 -1.61 4.97
CA HIS A 144 -2.25 -0.53 4.93
C HIS A 144 -1.65 0.83 4.58
N ARG A 145 -0.33 0.91 4.37
CA ARG A 145 0.38 2.18 4.19
C ARG A 145 -0.06 2.99 2.98
N LEU A 146 -0.41 2.33 1.88
CA LEU A 146 -0.92 3.04 0.69
C LEU A 146 -2.29 3.68 0.95
N ALA A 147 -3.09 3.13 1.87
CA ALA A 147 -4.37 3.68 2.26
C ALA A 147 -4.21 4.77 3.33
N LEU A 148 -3.32 4.58 4.31
CA LEU A 148 -3.06 5.58 5.36
C LEU A 148 -2.33 6.79 4.83
N GLN A 149 -1.29 6.57 4.03
CA GLN A 149 -0.32 7.57 3.60
C GLN A 149 0.20 8.39 4.80
N ARG A 150 0.74 7.70 5.81
CA ARG A 150 1.28 8.28 7.05
C ARG A 150 2.56 7.58 7.50
N SER A 151 3.47 8.38 8.07
CA SER A 151 4.74 7.91 8.61
C SER A 151 4.60 6.99 9.84
N ASN A 152 5.66 6.27 10.21
CA ASN A 152 5.72 5.50 11.46
C ASN A 152 5.45 6.38 12.68
N GLN A 153 6.09 7.55 12.73
CA GLN A 153 5.95 8.49 13.85
C GLN A 153 4.50 8.93 14.03
N TRP A 154 3.78 9.19 12.94
CA TRP A 154 2.36 9.54 13.00
C TRP A 154 1.52 8.38 13.54
N ILE A 155 1.75 7.16 13.05
CA ILE A 155 1.04 5.97 13.55
C ILE A 155 1.31 5.76 15.05
N GLU A 156 2.57 5.85 15.48
CA GLU A 156 2.94 5.70 16.89
C GLU A 156 2.25 6.74 17.78
N ALA A 157 2.24 8.00 17.37
CA ALA A 157 1.56 9.07 18.09
C ALA A 157 0.05 8.79 18.23
N GLU A 158 -0.60 8.34 17.15
CA GLU A 158 -2.03 8.02 17.17
C GLU A 158 -2.36 6.77 17.98
N LEU A 159 -1.47 5.76 18.01
CA LEU A 159 -1.64 4.59 18.89
C LEU A 159 -1.45 4.97 20.37
N GLN A 160 -0.53 5.89 20.67
CA GLN A 160 -0.39 6.44 22.03
C GLN A 160 -1.63 7.22 22.43
N GLN A 161 -2.16 8.07 21.54
CA GLN A 161 -3.40 8.81 21.79
C GLN A 161 -4.59 7.86 21.96
N LEU A 162 -4.67 6.78 21.19
CA LEU A 162 -5.71 5.76 21.36
C LEU A 162 -5.68 5.13 22.75
N ALA A 163 -4.51 4.88 23.32
CA ALA A 163 -4.39 4.36 24.70
C ALA A 163 -4.87 5.37 25.74
N VAL A 164 -4.72 6.68 25.48
CA VAL A 164 -5.23 7.75 26.35
C VAL A 164 -6.75 7.85 26.24
N ASP A 165 -7.29 7.81 25.02
CA ASP A 165 -8.72 7.98 24.74
C ASP A 165 -9.53 6.74 25.17
N ARG A 166 -8.94 5.55 25.05
CA ARG A 166 -9.61 4.25 25.22
C ARG A 166 -8.77 3.26 26.04
N PRO A 167 -8.44 3.60 27.30
CA PRO A 167 -7.62 2.74 28.16
C PRO A 167 -8.31 1.42 28.53
N ASP A 168 -9.62 1.32 28.30
CA ASP A 168 -10.45 0.12 28.49
C ASP A 168 -10.15 -0.99 27.47
N VAL A 169 -9.72 -0.62 26.26
CA VAL A 169 -9.54 -1.56 25.13
C VAL A 169 -8.14 -1.50 24.51
N PHE A 170 -7.34 -0.50 24.85
CA PHE A 170 -6.01 -0.31 24.26
C PHE A 170 -5.00 0.16 25.30
N ALA A 171 -3.81 -0.44 25.31
CA ALA A 171 -2.74 -0.12 26.25
C ALA A 171 -1.41 0.09 25.52
N VAL A 172 -0.61 1.00 26.07
CA VAL A 172 0.78 1.23 25.68
C VAL A 172 1.68 0.88 26.86
N GLN A 173 2.73 0.11 26.61
CA GLN A 173 3.79 -0.17 27.57
C GLN A 173 5.10 0.32 27.02
N ARG A 174 5.81 1.14 27.78
CA ARG A 174 7.17 1.54 27.44
C ARG A 174 8.12 0.39 27.72
N SER A 175 9.07 0.13 26.83
CA SER A 175 10.11 -0.89 27.04
C SER A 175 10.98 -0.52 28.23
N GLU A 176 11.25 -1.54 29.06
CA GLU A 176 12.11 -1.43 30.25
C GLU A 176 13.60 -1.45 29.87
N TYR A 177 13.94 -2.02 28.72
CA TYR A 177 15.32 -2.17 28.24
C TYR A 177 15.79 -0.97 27.42
N ASP A 178 14.88 -0.45 26.59
CA ASP A 178 15.13 0.69 25.72
C ASP A 178 13.94 1.63 25.87
N HIS A 179 14.11 2.65 26.70
CA HIS A 179 13.07 3.64 26.99
C HIS A 179 12.60 4.43 25.75
N THR A 180 13.10 4.15 24.54
CA THR A 180 12.57 4.72 23.31
C THR A 180 11.50 3.85 22.65
N THR A 181 11.45 2.55 22.94
CA THR A 181 10.51 1.61 22.32
C THR A 181 9.20 1.55 23.10
N PHE A 182 8.08 1.58 22.37
CA PHE A 182 6.74 1.35 22.92
C PHE A 182 6.14 0.05 22.37
N TYR A 183 5.48 -0.70 23.24
CA TYR A 183 4.68 -1.86 22.90
C TYR A 183 3.21 -1.52 23.00
N TYR A 184 2.46 -1.84 21.94
CA TYR A 184 1.05 -1.52 21.82
C TYR A 184 0.23 -2.79 22.00
N TYR A 185 -0.88 -2.71 22.72
CA TYR A 185 -1.72 -3.86 23.03
C TYR A 185 -3.20 -3.56 22.89
N VAL A 186 -3.92 -4.50 22.28
CA VAL A 186 -5.38 -4.55 22.36
C VAL A 186 -5.76 -5.43 23.54
N LEU A 187 -6.68 -4.94 24.37
CA LEU A 187 -7.18 -5.62 25.55
C LEU A 187 -8.49 -6.35 25.22
N SER A 188 -8.70 -7.51 25.84
CA SER A 188 -10.01 -8.15 25.80
C SER A 188 -11.05 -7.29 26.54
N ALA A 189 -12.31 -7.33 26.09
CA ALA A 189 -13.39 -6.70 26.82
C ALA A 189 -13.50 -7.34 28.21
N PRO A 190 -13.76 -6.57 29.28
CA PRO A 190 -13.99 -7.13 30.60
C PRO A 190 -15.16 -8.11 30.52
N GLU A 191 -14.98 -9.31 31.07
CA GLU A 191 -16.08 -10.29 31.19
C GLU A 191 -17.22 -9.64 31.97
N SER A 192 -18.38 -9.50 31.33
CA SER A 192 -19.61 -8.95 31.90
C SER A 192 -20.38 -9.98 32.71
#